data_AF-A0A1F8F3P7-F1
#
_entry.id   AF-A0A1F8F3P7-F1
#
_cell.length_a   1.000
_cell.length_b   1.000
_cell.length_c   1.000
_cell.angle_alpha   90.00
_cell.angle_beta   90.00
_cell.angle_gamma   90.00
#
_symmetry.space_group_name_H-M   'P 1'
#
loop_
_entity.id
_entity.type
_entity.pdbx_description
1 polymer ?
#
loop_
_entity_poly.entity_id
_entity_poly.type
_entity_poly.pdbx_seq_one_letter_code
_entity_poly.pdbx_strand_id
1 'polypeptide(L)'
;MAEITKEYFDKSLKNLATKGDLDNLATKDDLVQLEQNLKNHVEKEIFNLAEVNAKSFERIERKLEQREERVDRLEHDVKMINQVLSTFKFIP
;
A
#
# COMPACT_ATOMS: atom_id res chain seq x y z
N MET A 1 -9.02 -46.89 50.31
CA MET A 1 -8.99 -45.42 50.45
C MET A 1 -7.56 -45.01 50.19
N ALA A 2 -7.26 -44.26 49.12
CA ALA A 2 -5.92 -43.72 48.96
C ALA A 2 -5.68 -42.74 50.12
N GLU A 3 -4.60 -42.94 50.88
CA GLU A 3 -4.22 -41.97 51.91
C GLU A 3 -3.96 -40.63 51.22
N ILE A 4 -4.76 -39.62 51.59
CA ILE A 4 -4.53 -38.24 51.15
C ILE A 4 -3.32 -37.75 51.94
N THR A 5 -2.14 -38.02 51.41
CA THR A 5 -0.88 -37.54 51.98
C THR A 5 -0.57 -36.15 51.44
N LYS A 6 0.21 -35.37 52.21
CA LYS A 6 0.77 -34.09 51.74
C LYS A 6 1.49 -34.26 50.40
N GLU A 7 2.21 -35.37 50.23
CA GLU A 7 2.92 -35.72 49.00
C GLU A 7 1.98 -35.87 47.78
N TYR A 8 0.81 -36.48 47.97
CA TYR A 8 -0.21 -36.58 46.92
C TYR A 8 -0.73 -35.20 46.49
N PHE A 9 -0.90 -34.29 47.44
CA PHE A 9 -1.34 -32.91 47.20
C PHE A 9 -0.26 -32.10 46.49
N ASP A 10 0.99 -32.17 46.98
CA ASP A 10 2.14 -31.47 46.39
C ASP A 10 2.39 -31.90 44.94
N LYS A 11 2.24 -33.21 44.64
CA LYS A 11 2.36 -33.73 43.27
C LYS A 11 1.27 -33.18 42.34
N SER A 12 0.06 -32.99 42.85
CA SER A 12 -1.06 -32.44 42.08
C SER A 12 -0.90 -30.94 41.82
N LEU A 13 -0.32 -30.19 42.78
CA LEU A 13 -0.07 -28.75 42.65
C LEU A 13 1.08 -28.42 41.70
N LYS A 14 2.06 -29.31 41.51
CA LYS A 14 3.20 -29.11 40.58
C LYS A 14 2.80 -28.91 39.11
N ASN A 15 1.58 -29.32 38.73
CA ASN A 15 1.08 -29.16 37.35
C ASN A 15 0.30 -27.86 37.14
N LEU A 16 0.11 -27.05 38.19
CA LEU A 16 -0.53 -25.75 38.08
C LEU A 16 0.50 -24.71 37.66
N ALA A 17 0.12 -23.86 36.70
CA ALA A 17 0.88 -22.66 36.39
C ALA A 17 0.93 -21.75 37.62
N THR A 18 2.13 -21.25 37.91
CA THR A 18 2.39 -20.20 38.89
C THR A 18 2.14 -18.84 38.26
N LYS A 19 2.08 -17.80 39.10
CA LYS A 19 2.00 -16.42 38.60
C LYS A 19 3.19 -16.06 37.71
N GLY A 20 4.39 -16.54 38.04
CA GLY A 20 5.59 -16.28 37.25
C GLY A 20 5.56 -16.91 35.85
N ASP A 21 4.79 -17.99 35.67
CA ASP A 21 4.60 -18.60 34.34
C ASP A 21 3.78 -17.71 33.39
N LEU A 22 3.09 -16.69 33.91
CA LEU A 22 2.26 -15.77 33.14
C LEU A 22 2.96 -14.45 32.80
N ASP A 23 4.10 -14.14 33.41
CA ASP A 23 4.75 -12.82 33.30
C ASP A 23 5.16 -12.45 31.86
N ASN A 24 5.33 -13.44 30.98
CA ASN A 24 5.71 -13.24 29.57
C ASN A 24 4.52 -13.32 28.59
N LEU A 25 3.29 -13.45 29.09
CA LEU A 25 2.10 -13.45 28.24
C LEU A 25 1.69 -12.02 27.93
N ALA A 26 1.33 -11.78 26.66
CA ALA A 26 0.72 -10.52 26.26
C ALA A 26 -0.61 -10.34 27.00
N THR A 27 -0.79 -9.14 27.54
CA THR A 27 -2.02 -8.70 28.17
C THR A 27 -3.04 -8.30 27.11
N LYS A 28 -4.29 -8.11 27.54
CA LYS A 28 -5.34 -7.57 26.67
C LYS A 28 -4.96 -6.18 26.14
N ASP A 29 -4.32 -5.36 26.97
CA ASP A 29 -3.94 -4.00 26.62
C ASP A 29 -2.81 -4.00 25.56
N ASP A 30 -1.88 -4.95 25.62
CA ASP A 30 -0.85 -5.13 24.59
C ASP A 30 -1.48 -5.42 23.22
N LEU A 31 -2.54 -6.25 23.19
CA LEU A 31 -3.25 -6.58 21.95
C LEU A 31 -4.03 -5.39 21.39
N VAL A 32 -4.69 -4.61 22.24
CA VAL A 32 -5.39 -3.37 21.84
C VAL A 32 -4.39 -2.36 21.29
N GLN A 33 -3.22 -2.21 21.93
CA GLN A 33 -2.17 -1.32 21.45
C GLN A 33 -1.62 -1.79 20.10
N LEU A 34 -1.39 -3.10 19.93
CA LEU A 34 -0.94 -3.66 18.66
C LEU A 34 -1.97 -3.41 17.55
N GLU A 35 -3.25 -3.64 17.80
CA GLU A 35 -4.35 -3.37 16.86
C GLU A 35 -4.36 -1.90 16.44
N GLN A 36 -4.29 -0.98 17.41
CA GLN A 36 -4.32 0.44 17.11
C GLN A 36 -3.08 0.90 16.34
N ASN A 37 -1.90 0.38 16.67
CA ASN A 37 -0.67 0.66 15.96
C ASN A 37 -0.75 0.20 14.50
N LEU A 38 -1.26 -1.02 14.27
CA LEU A 38 -1.47 -1.56 12.93
C LEU A 38 -2.46 -0.70 12.14
N LYS A 39 -3.60 -0.34 12.75
CA LYS A 39 -4.59 0.54 12.12
C LYS A 39 -3.99 1.88 11.72
N ASN A 40 -3.30 2.56 12.64
CA ASN A 40 -2.65 3.84 12.38
C ASN A 40 -1.60 3.75 11.27
N HIS A 41 -0.81 2.67 11.27
CA HIS A 41 0.21 2.46 10.24
C HIS A 41 -0.42 2.25 8.86
N VAL A 42 -1.43 1.38 8.76
CA VAL A 42 -2.14 1.11 7.52
C VAL A 42 -2.81 2.38 6.98
N GLU A 43 -3.50 3.14 7.84
CA GLU A 43 -4.14 4.40 7.44
C GLU A 43 -3.12 5.41 6.89
N LYS A 44 -1.97 5.56 7.55
CA LYS A 44 -0.89 6.45 7.10
C LYS A 44 -0.31 6.02 5.76
N GLU A 45 -0.03 4.73 5.58
CA GLU A 45 0.54 4.22 4.32
C GLU A 45 -0.44 4.34 3.15
N ILE A 46 -1.74 4.08 3.39
CA ILE A 46 -2.79 4.30 2.38
C ILE A 46 -2.83 5.77 1.96
N PHE A 47 -2.76 6.70 2.93
CA PHE A 47 -2.75 8.13 2.64
C PHE A 47 -1.53 8.53 1.79
N ASN A 48 -0.33 8.07 2.17
CA ASN A 48 0.89 8.35 1.42
C ASN A 48 0.81 7.81 -0.02
N LEU A 49 0.31 6.59 -0.19
CA LEU A 49 0.12 5.99 -1.52
C LEU A 49 -0.87 6.79 -2.36
N ALA A 50 -2.00 7.22 -1.77
CA ALA A 50 -2.97 8.05 -2.45
C ALA A 50 -2.37 9.38 -2.90
N GLU A 51 -1.58 10.03 -2.05
CA GLU A 51 -0.91 11.29 -2.37
C GLU A 51 0.09 11.14 -3.51
N VAL A 52 0.95 10.12 -3.46
CA VAL A 52 1.94 9.85 -4.51
C VAL A 52 1.27 9.50 -5.84
N ASN A 53 0.19 8.72 -5.80
CA ASN A 53 -0.58 8.36 -6.98
C ASN A 53 -1.25 9.58 -7.61
N ALA A 54 -1.89 10.45 -6.81
CA ALA A 54 -2.51 11.68 -7.30
C ALA A 54 -1.48 12.57 -8.03
N LYS A 55 -0.32 12.81 -7.42
CA LYS A 55 0.78 13.59 -8.03
C LYS A 55 1.32 12.93 -9.31
N SER A 56 1.37 11.60 -9.33
CA SER A 56 1.82 10.85 -10.49
C SER A 56 0.84 10.96 -11.66
N PHE A 57 -0.47 10.87 -11.38
CA PHE A 57 -1.52 11.06 -12.39
C PHE A 57 -1.52 12.48 -12.95
N GLU A 58 -1.44 13.50 -12.09
CA GLU A 58 -1.32 14.91 -12.51
C GLU A 58 -0.10 15.13 -13.45
N ARG A 59 1.02 14.45 -13.16
CA ARG A 59 2.21 14.49 -14.03
C ARG A 59 1.98 13.78 -15.37
N ILE A 60 1.23 12.68 -15.39
CA ILE A 60 0.89 11.96 -16.62
C ILE A 60 -0.05 12.81 -17.48
N GLU A 61 -1.10 13.39 -16.88
CA GLU A 61 -2.05 14.28 -17.56
C GLU A 61 -1.33 15.42 -18.27
N ARG A 62 -0.48 16.17 -17.58
CA ARG A 62 0.34 17.23 -18.20
C ARG A 62 1.19 16.74 -19.38
N LYS A 63 1.74 15.53 -19.29
CA LYS A 63 2.54 14.96 -20.39
C LYS A 63 1.68 14.54 -21.58
N LEU A 64 0.45 14.11 -21.33
CA LEU A 64 -0.52 13.77 -22.37
C LEU A 64 -0.99 15.03 -23.09
N GLU A 65 -1.32 16.09 -22.37
CA GLU A 65 -1.66 17.41 -22.94
C GLU A 65 -0.53 17.90 -23.87
N GLN A 66 0.71 17.89 -23.40
CA GLN A 66 1.86 18.27 -24.23
C GLN A 66 2.06 17.38 -25.45
N ARG A 67 1.69 16.10 -25.38
CA ARG A 67 1.78 15.17 -26.51
C ARG A 67 0.65 15.42 -27.50
N GLU A 68 -0.55 15.72 -27.05
CA GLU A 68 -1.69 16.07 -27.87
C GLU A 68 -1.39 17.32 -28.71
N GLU A 69 -0.90 18.39 -28.09
CA GLU A 69 -0.48 19.59 -28.82
C GLU A 69 0.64 19.31 -29.85
N ARG A 70 1.55 18.38 -29.56
CA ARG A 70 2.60 17.98 -30.50
C ARG A 70 2.03 17.21 -31.68
N VAL A 71 1.05 16.35 -31.45
CA VAL A 71 0.36 15.60 -32.50
C VAL A 71 -0.38 16.58 -33.41
N ASP A 72 -1.13 17.54 -32.85
CA ASP A 72 -1.83 18.57 -33.64
C ASP A 72 -0.89 19.34 -34.56
N ARG A 73 0.28 19.74 -34.04
CA ARG A 73 1.30 20.41 -34.86
C ARG A 73 1.84 19.52 -35.97
N LEU A 74 2.14 18.26 -35.66
CA LEU A 74 2.63 17.30 -36.66
C LEU A 74 1.57 17.02 -37.74
N GLU A 75 0.30 16.90 -37.36
CA GLU A 75 -0.80 16.74 -38.30
C GLU A 75 -0.94 17.96 -39.23
N HIS A 76 -0.81 19.16 -38.67
CA HIS A 76 -0.78 20.40 -39.44
C HIS A 76 0.40 20.44 -40.43
N ASP A 77 1.62 20.14 -39.96
CA ASP A 77 2.82 20.15 -40.80
C ASP A 77 2.73 19.12 -41.94
N VAL A 78 2.25 17.91 -41.64
CA VAL A 78 2.03 16.86 -42.66
C VAL A 78 1.00 17.31 -43.70
N LYS A 79 -0.08 17.98 -43.28
CA LYS A 79 -1.07 18.52 -44.21
C LYS A 79 -0.47 19.57 -45.14
N MET A 80 0.35 20.49 -44.61
CA MET A 80 1.04 21.50 -45.41
C MET A 80 2.02 20.88 -46.40
N ILE A 81 2.82 19.90 -45.97
CA ILE A 81 3.74 19.17 -46.84
C ILE A 81 2.97 18.50 -47.98
N ASN A 82 1.86 17.82 -47.68
CA ASN A 82 1.03 17.18 -48.71
C ASN A 82 0.45 18.18 -49.71
N GLN A 83 0.04 19.37 -49.26
CA GLN A 83 -0.42 20.43 -50.13
C GLN A 83 0.69 20.98 -51.02
N VAL A 84 1.90 21.17 -50.49
CA VAL A 84 3.05 21.60 -51.31
C VAL A 84 3.40 20.53 -52.34
N LEU A 85 3.51 19.26 -51.93
CA LEU A 85 3.82 18.15 -52.84
C LEU A 85 2.75 17.98 -53.93
N SER A 86 1.48 18.24 -53.64
CA SER A 86 0.43 18.18 -54.67
C SER A 86 0.63 19.28 -55.71
N THR A 87 1.05 20.49 -55.33
CA THR A 87 1.34 21.56 -56.32
C THR A 87 2.50 21.22 -57.25
N PHE A 88 3.55 20.56 -56.74
CA PHE A 88 4.70 20.14 -57.57
C PHE A 88 4.37 19.02 -58.56
N LYS A 89 3.38 18.17 -58.26
CA LYS A 89 2.92 17.10 -59.18
C LYS A 89 2.23 17.61 -60.46
N PHE A 90 1.93 18.91 -60.54
CA PHE A 90 1.26 19.55 -61.68
C PHE A 90 2.15 20.52 -62.46
N ILE A 91 3.48 20.53 -62.21
CA ILE A 91 4.43 21.23 -63.07
C ILE A 91 4.76 20.27 -64.24
N PRO A 92 4.44 20.61 -65.51
CA PRO A 92 4.64 19.76 -66.67
C PRO A 92 6.12 19.48 -66.98
#